data_AF-A0AAV9DBY0-F1
#
_entry.id   AF-A0AAV9DBY0-F1
#
_cell.length_a   1.000
_cell.length_b   1.000
_cell.length_c   1.000
_cell.angle_alpha   90.00
_cell.angle_beta   90.00
_cell.angle_gamma   90.00
#
_symmetry.space_group_name_H-M   'P 1'
#
loop_
_entity.id
_entity.type
_entity.pdbx_description
1 polymer ?
#
loop_
_entity_poly.entity_id
_entity_poly.type
_entity_poly.pdbx_seq_one_letter_code
_entity_poly.pdbx_strand_id
1 'polypeptide(L)'
;MDVAVKLLEWGEEGNRTEAELASLRSSFTQEVAVWHKLEHPNVTKFIGATMGSTDLNIQTENGLIAMPSNVCCVVVEYLQGGALKSFLIKNRRKKLAFRVVVQVALDLARGLSYLHSKKIVHRDVKTENMLLDKTRTLKIADFGVARVEASNPNDMTGETGTLGYMAPEVLNGNPYNRKCDVYSFGICLWEIYCCDMPYPDLSFSEVTSAVVRQNLRPEIPRCCPSSLANVMKRCWDANPDKRPEMDEVVAMLEAIDTSKGGGMIPPDQPQGCFCFRKYRGP
;
A
#
# COMPACT_ATOMS: atom_id res chain seq x y z
N MET A 1 -20.70 -10.61 13.35
CA MET A 1 -19.39 -9.99 13.10
C MET A 1 -19.27 -9.88 11.60
N ASP A 2 -19.09 -8.67 11.07
CA ASP A 2 -18.97 -8.47 9.62
C ASP A 2 -17.55 -8.82 9.18
N VAL A 3 -17.43 -9.50 8.05
CA VAL A 3 -16.15 -9.98 7.51
C VAL A 3 -16.03 -9.64 6.04
N ALA A 4 -14.80 -9.44 5.56
CA ALA A 4 -14.50 -9.35 4.15
C ALA A 4 -13.98 -10.71 3.67
N VAL A 5 -14.47 -11.16 2.52
CA VAL A 5 -14.05 -12.42 1.89
C VAL A 5 -13.39 -12.11 0.55
N LYS A 6 -12.10 -12.39 0.45
CA LYS A 6 -11.36 -12.33 -0.82
C LYS A 6 -11.47 -13.70 -1.48
N LEU A 7 -12.15 -13.74 -2.63
CA LEU A 7 -12.28 -14.94 -3.46
C LEU A 7 -11.16 -14.95 -4.51
N LEU A 8 -10.47 -16.08 -4.61
CA LEU A 8 -9.41 -16.32 -5.59
C LEU A 8 -9.88 -17.46 -6.49
N GLU A 9 -10.37 -17.11 -7.68
CA GLU A 9 -10.82 -18.06 -8.69
C GLU A 9 -9.63 -18.59 -9.50
N TRP A 10 -9.54 -19.91 -9.64
CA TRP A 10 -8.44 -20.56 -10.34
C TRP A 10 -8.74 -20.83 -11.82
N GLY A 11 -9.84 -20.31 -12.35
CA GLY A 11 -10.33 -20.60 -13.70
C GLY A 11 -11.14 -21.89 -13.79
N GLU A 12 -11.84 -22.11 -14.91
CA GLU A 12 -12.63 -23.33 -15.15
C GLU A 12 -11.76 -24.59 -15.21
N GLU A 13 -12.32 -25.73 -14.77
CA GLU A 13 -11.68 -27.04 -14.90
C GLU A 13 -11.36 -27.33 -16.37
N GLY A 14 -10.07 -27.49 -16.70
CA GLY A 14 -9.59 -27.88 -18.04
C GLY A 14 -8.74 -26.83 -18.78
N ASN A 15 -8.68 -25.58 -18.29
CA ASN A 15 -7.94 -24.51 -18.98
C ASN A 15 -6.54 -24.21 -18.41
N ARG A 16 -6.15 -24.85 -17.30
CA ARG A 16 -4.85 -24.67 -16.64
C ARG A 16 -4.16 -26.00 -16.43
N THR A 17 -2.84 -26.00 -16.60
CA THR A 17 -1.99 -27.15 -16.34
C THR A 17 -1.95 -27.47 -14.85
N GLU A 18 -1.68 -28.73 -14.51
CA GLU A 18 -1.52 -29.18 -13.12
C GLU A 18 -0.41 -28.39 -12.38
N ALA A 19 0.65 -27.99 -13.10
CA ALA A 19 1.73 -27.15 -12.58
C ALA A 19 1.27 -25.73 -12.21
N GLU A 20 0.41 -25.11 -13.02
CA GLU A 20 -0.15 -23.78 -12.71
C GLU A 20 -1.07 -23.82 -11.49
N LEU A 21 -1.89 -24.87 -11.38
CA LEU A 21 -2.75 -25.08 -10.21
C LEU A 21 -1.92 -25.32 -8.93
N ALA A 22 -0.84 -26.10 -9.02
CA ALA A 22 0.07 -26.32 -7.91
C ALA A 22 0.78 -25.02 -7.46
N SER A 23 1.22 -24.20 -8.41
CA SER A 23 1.83 -22.89 -8.14
C SER A 23 0.87 -21.94 -7.43
N LEU A 24 -0.40 -21.92 -7.85
CA LEU A 24 -1.43 -21.07 -7.27
C LEU A 24 -1.81 -21.52 -5.84
N ARG A 25 -1.93 -22.83 -5.62
CA ARG A 25 -2.07 -23.45 -4.28
C ARG A 25 -0.92 -23.07 -3.35
N SER A 26 0.31 -23.16 -3.84
CA SER A 26 1.50 -22.80 -3.08
C SER A 26 1.49 -21.32 -2.71
N SER A 27 1.15 -20.44 -3.66
CA SER A 27 1.06 -18.99 -3.42
C SER A 27 0.00 -18.63 -2.38
N PHE A 28 -1.19 -19.25 -2.47
CA PHE A 28 -2.26 -19.06 -1.49
C PHE A 28 -1.85 -19.55 -0.09
N THR A 29 -1.28 -20.76 -0.01
CA THR A 29 -0.81 -21.34 1.26
C THR A 29 0.24 -20.42 1.90
N GLN A 30 1.10 -19.82 1.09
CA GLN A 30 2.10 -18.86 1.56
C GLN A 30 1.47 -17.55 2.06
N GLU A 31 0.49 -16.97 1.36
CA GLU A 31 -0.27 -15.79 1.82
C GLU A 31 -0.90 -16.06 3.20
N VAL A 32 -1.60 -17.18 3.34
CA VAL A 32 -2.23 -17.59 4.62
C VAL A 32 -1.18 -17.83 5.70
N ALA A 33 -0.07 -18.51 5.38
CA ALA A 33 1.01 -18.81 6.32
C ALA A 33 1.68 -17.55 6.88
N VAL A 34 1.78 -16.49 6.08
CA VAL A 34 2.28 -15.18 6.52
C VAL A 34 1.22 -14.47 7.35
N TRP A 35 0.00 -14.35 6.84
CA TRP A 35 -1.03 -13.49 7.42
C TRP A 35 -1.58 -13.99 8.76
N HIS A 36 -1.75 -15.30 8.96
CA HIS A 36 -2.32 -15.83 10.21
C HIS A 36 -1.45 -15.56 11.46
N LYS A 37 -0.17 -15.23 11.29
CA LYS A 37 0.77 -14.93 12.39
C LYS A 37 0.81 -13.45 12.74
N LEU A 38 0.04 -12.61 12.06
CA LEU A 38 0.10 -11.17 12.20
C LEU A 38 -0.98 -10.67 13.17
N GLU A 39 -0.55 -9.94 14.18
CA GLU A 39 -1.43 -9.26 15.11
C GLU A 39 -0.86 -7.87 15.40
N HIS A 40 -1.51 -6.85 14.86
CA HIS A 40 -1.12 -5.46 15.03
C HIS A 40 -2.30 -4.53 14.72
N PRO A 41 -2.50 -3.42 15.45
CA PRO A 41 -3.63 -2.49 15.21
C PRO A 41 -3.68 -1.90 13.79
N ASN A 42 -2.52 -1.78 13.13
CA ASN A 42 -2.41 -1.27 11.75
C ASN A 42 -2.20 -2.37 10.70
N VAL A 43 -2.52 -3.63 11.02
CA VAL A 43 -2.57 -4.74 10.07
C VAL A 43 -3.94 -5.39 10.16
N THR A 44 -4.52 -5.73 9.02
CA THR A 44 -5.81 -6.42 8.96
C THR A 44 -5.77 -7.75 9.68
N LYS A 45 -6.74 -7.98 10.56
CA LYS A 45 -6.91 -9.22 11.31
C LYS A 45 -7.38 -10.34 10.38
N PHE A 46 -6.54 -11.34 10.23
CA PHE A 46 -6.88 -12.61 9.61
C PHE A 46 -7.89 -13.37 10.47
N ILE A 47 -8.92 -13.94 9.84
CA ILE A 47 -9.95 -14.74 10.52
C ILE A 47 -9.84 -16.21 10.11
N GLY A 48 -9.68 -16.49 8.83
CA GLY A 48 -9.59 -17.85 8.33
C GLY A 48 -9.33 -17.90 6.83
N ALA A 49 -9.05 -19.10 6.33
CA ALA A 49 -8.89 -19.36 4.91
C ALA A 49 -9.35 -20.78 4.59
N THR A 50 -9.85 -21.00 3.38
CA THR A 50 -10.22 -22.33 2.87
C THR A 50 -9.79 -22.50 1.42
N MET A 51 -9.56 -23.75 1.03
CA MET A 51 -9.30 -24.15 -0.34
C MET A 51 -10.24 -25.29 -0.72
N GLY A 52 -11.07 -25.11 -1.75
CA GLY A 52 -11.76 -26.22 -2.42
C GLY A 52 -12.72 -27.05 -1.57
N SER A 53 -13.48 -26.44 -0.65
CA SER A 53 -14.53 -27.13 0.10
C SER A 53 -15.89 -26.92 -0.57
N THR A 54 -16.48 -27.99 -1.11
CA THR A 54 -17.87 -28.03 -1.62
C THR A 54 -18.92 -27.73 -0.54
N ASP A 55 -18.52 -27.77 0.74
CA ASP A 55 -19.40 -27.63 1.90
C ASP A 55 -19.55 -26.18 2.39
N LEU A 56 -18.86 -25.22 1.76
CA LEU A 56 -18.89 -23.82 2.16
C LEU A 56 -19.99 -23.05 1.40
N ASN A 57 -21.08 -22.79 2.10
CA ASN A 57 -22.17 -21.94 1.63
C ASN A 57 -22.00 -20.52 2.20
N ILE A 58 -21.69 -19.54 1.35
CA ILE A 58 -21.58 -18.14 1.76
C ILE A 58 -22.95 -17.48 1.60
N GLN A 59 -23.55 -17.04 2.70
CA GLN A 59 -24.76 -16.22 2.65
C GLN A 59 -24.39 -14.75 2.44
N THR A 60 -24.94 -14.14 1.39
CA THR A 60 -24.87 -12.70 1.13
C THR A 60 -26.26 -12.08 1.23
N GLU A 61 -26.36 -10.75 1.30
CA GLU A 61 -27.65 -10.04 1.25
C GLU A 61 -28.46 -10.36 -0.01
N ASN A 62 -27.80 -10.85 -1.07
CA ASN A 62 -28.40 -11.19 -2.36
C ASN A 62 -28.65 -12.71 -2.54
N GLY A 63 -28.44 -13.54 -1.50
CA GLY A 63 -28.67 -14.99 -1.54
C GLY A 63 -27.45 -15.84 -1.18
N LEU A 64 -27.61 -17.17 -1.29
CA LEU A 64 -26.53 -18.15 -1.10
C LEU A 64 -25.62 -18.19 -2.33
N ILE A 65 -24.30 -18.11 -2.10
CA ILE A 65 -23.27 -18.42 -3.08
C ILE A 65 -22.70 -19.79 -2.70
N ALA A 66 -22.98 -20.80 -3.54
CA ALA A 66 -22.32 -22.09 -3.47
C ALA A 66 -20.89 -21.93 -3.99
N MET A 67 -19.90 -22.35 -3.21
CA MET A 67 -18.49 -22.23 -3.57
C MET A 67 -18.06 -23.39 -4.48
N PRO A 68 -17.61 -23.14 -5.72
CA PRO A 68 -17.10 -24.21 -6.56
C PRO A 68 -15.72 -24.69 -6.06
N SER A 69 -15.39 -25.95 -6.37
CA SER A 69 -14.16 -26.65 -5.92
C SER A 69 -12.85 -25.97 -6.33
N ASN A 70 -12.92 -25.06 -7.30
CA ASN A 70 -11.80 -24.31 -7.88
C ASN A 70 -11.58 -22.92 -7.25
N VAL A 71 -12.23 -22.61 -6.13
CA VAL A 71 -12.11 -21.31 -5.45
C VAL A 71 -11.44 -21.47 -4.11
N CYS A 72 -10.52 -20.54 -3.81
CA CYS A 72 -9.98 -20.36 -2.47
C CYS A 72 -10.48 -19.05 -1.89
N CYS A 73 -10.70 -19.03 -0.57
CA CYS A 73 -11.11 -17.81 0.09
C CYS A 73 -10.22 -17.47 1.27
N VAL A 74 -9.96 -16.17 1.44
CA VAL A 74 -9.36 -15.58 2.63
C VAL A 74 -10.43 -14.73 3.31
N VAL A 75 -10.68 -14.99 4.58
CA VAL A 75 -11.64 -14.29 5.42
C VAL A 75 -10.88 -13.40 6.40
N VAL A 76 -11.18 -12.11 6.38
CA VAL A 76 -10.52 -11.08 7.20
C VAL A 76 -11.56 -10.15 7.82
N GLU A 77 -11.14 -9.33 8.78
CA GLU A 77 -12.02 -8.30 9.34
C GLU A 77 -12.53 -7.35 8.24
N TYR A 78 -13.82 -7.00 8.33
CA TYR A 78 -14.41 -5.99 7.43
C TYR A 78 -14.11 -4.58 7.95
N LEU A 79 -13.57 -3.73 7.07
CA LEU A 79 -13.22 -2.34 7.37
C LEU A 79 -14.13 -1.38 6.61
N GLN A 80 -15.08 -0.77 7.32
CA GLN A 80 -16.19 0.01 6.75
C GLN A 80 -15.73 1.28 6.01
N GLY A 81 -14.55 1.80 6.33
CA GLY A 81 -13.98 2.98 5.67
C GLY A 81 -13.46 2.70 4.25
N GLY A 82 -13.31 1.42 3.88
CA GLY A 82 -12.84 0.99 2.57
C GLY A 82 -11.38 1.38 2.30
N ALA A 83 -10.99 1.35 1.02
CA ALA A 83 -9.62 1.68 0.61
C ALA A 83 -9.29 3.17 0.80
N LEU A 84 -8.07 3.43 1.28
CA LEU A 84 -7.50 4.76 1.42
C LEU A 84 -7.50 5.50 0.09
N LYS A 85 -7.23 4.82 -1.04
CA LYS A 85 -7.32 5.41 -2.39
C LYS A 85 -8.66 6.11 -2.62
N SER A 86 -9.76 5.43 -2.34
CA SER A 86 -11.12 5.97 -2.47
C SER A 86 -11.36 7.15 -1.52
N PHE A 87 -10.83 7.09 -0.31
CA PHE A 87 -10.89 8.19 0.65
C PHE A 87 -10.13 9.43 0.17
N LEU A 88 -8.93 9.26 -0.41
CA LEU A 88 -8.13 10.35 -0.95
C LEU A 88 -8.78 10.97 -2.19
N ILE A 89 -9.35 10.18 -3.10
CA ILE A 89 -10.10 10.67 -4.26
C ILE A 89 -11.28 11.55 -3.83
N LYS A 90 -12.06 11.10 -2.83
CA LYS A 90 -13.18 11.90 -2.27
C LYS A 90 -12.70 13.23 -1.68
N ASN A 91 -11.47 13.28 -1.18
CA ASN A 91 -10.86 14.49 -0.61
C ASN A 91 -9.94 15.22 -1.59
N ARG A 92 -9.92 14.90 -2.89
CA ARG A 92 -8.99 15.53 -3.85
C ARG A 92 -9.10 17.05 -3.93
N ARG A 93 -10.32 17.61 -3.82
CA ARG A 93 -10.55 19.06 -3.86
C ARG A 93 -10.34 19.75 -2.51
N LYS A 94 -10.89 19.17 -1.45
CA LYS A 94 -10.83 19.74 -0.10
C LYS A 94 -9.46 19.50 0.55
N LYS A 95 -8.74 18.44 0.18
CA LYS A 95 -7.53 17.94 0.85
C LYS A 95 -7.80 17.56 2.31
N LEU A 96 -6.84 16.86 2.91
CA LEU A 96 -6.94 16.45 4.31
C LEU A 96 -6.35 17.52 5.23
N ALA A 97 -6.91 17.63 6.44
CA ALA A 97 -6.26 18.37 7.51
C ALA A 97 -4.90 17.74 7.81
N PHE A 98 -3.87 18.58 8.07
CA PHE A 98 -2.50 18.10 8.23
C PHE A 98 -2.34 17.06 9.35
N ARG A 99 -3.07 17.23 10.46
CA ARG A 99 -3.12 16.24 11.54
C ARG A 99 -3.62 14.87 11.07
N VAL A 100 -4.60 14.84 10.16
CA VAL A 100 -5.12 13.59 9.57
C VAL A 100 -4.08 12.98 8.64
N VAL A 101 -3.36 13.79 7.84
CA VAL A 101 -2.25 13.30 7.01
C VAL A 101 -1.20 12.58 7.86
N VAL A 102 -0.73 13.24 8.93
CA VAL A 102 0.30 12.66 9.80
C VAL A 102 -0.22 11.42 10.54
N GLN A 103 -1.48 11.41 10.99
CA GLN A 103 -2.07 10.23 11.63
C GLN A 103 -2.12 9.02 10.68
N VAL A 104 -2.63 9.19 9.47
CA VAL A 104 -2.73 8.09 8.48
C VAL A 104 -1.33 7.61 8.06
N ALA A 105 -0.38 8.53 7.92
CA ALA A 105 1.02 8.20 7.64
C ALA A 105 1.67 7.40 8.79
N LEU A 106 1.41 7.78 10.04
CA LEU A 106 1.91 7.07 11.23
C LEU A 106 1.33 5.66 11.32
N ASP A 107 0.04 5.50 11.11
CA ASP A 107 -0.62 4.19 11.11
C ASP A 107 0.03 3.26 10.06
N LEU A 108 0.24 3.76 8.85
CA LEU A 108 0.93 2.99 7.79
C LEU A 108 2.38 2.68 8.17
N ALA A 109 3.12 3.66 8.69
CA ALA A 109 4.52 3.48 9.08
C ALA A 109 4.67 2.44 10.20
N ARG A 110 3.78 2.47 11.21
CA ARG A 110 3.75 1.50 12.30
C ARG A 110 3.40 0.09 11.81
N GLY A 111 2.43 -0.03 10.90
CA GLY A 111 2.10 -1.30 10.26
C GLY A 111 3.31 -1.91 9.52
N LEU A 112 4.02 -1.11 8.71
CA LEU A 112 5.20 -1.58 7.98
C LEU A 112 6.37 -1.87 8.92
N SER A 113 6.60 -1.04 9.95
CA SER A 113 7.61 -1.28 10.98
C SER A 113 7.37 -2.62 11.68
N TYR A 114 6.12 -2.92 12.04
CA TYR A 114 5.73 -4.21 12.59
C TYR A 114 6.05 -5.37 11.62
N LEU A 115 5.64 -5.28 10.35
CA LEU A 115 5.94 -6.32 9.36
C LEU A 115 7.45 -6.55 9.21
N HIS A 116 8.24 -5.48 9.10
CA HIS A 116 9.69 -5.54 8.98
C HIS A 116 10.36 -6.14 10.21
N SER A 117 9.83 -5.88 11.41
CA SER A 117 10.28 -6.52 12.66
C SER A 117 10.06 -8.04 12.66
N LYS A 118 9.04 -8.51 11.93
CA LYS A 118 8.74 -9.93 11.70
C LYS A 118 9.45 -10.51 10.48
N LYS A 119 10.37 -9.76 9.86
CA LYS A 119 11.07 -10.13 8.62
C LYS A 119 10.09 -10.40 7.47
N ILE A 120 9.01 -9.64 7.37
CA ILE A 120 8.03 -9.75 6.30
C ILE A 120 8.13 -8.51 5.42
N VAL A 121 8.29 -8.72 4.11
CA VAL A 121 8.27 -7.69 3.07
C VAL A 121 6.90 -7.73 2.38
N HIS A 122 6.22 -6.59 2.32
CA HIS A 122 4.86 -6.51 1.78
C HIS A 122 4.85 -6.57 0.24
N ARG A 123 5.80 -5.90 -0.43
CA ARG A 123 6.02 -5.87 -1.89
C ARG A 123 4.95 -5.18 -2.74
N ASP A 124 3.74 -4.96 -2.23
CA ASP A 124 2.69 -4.18 -2.92
C ASP A 124 2.09 -3.06 -2.04
N VAL A 125 2.97 -2.25 -1.45
CA VAL A 125 2.54 -1.09 -0.64
C VAL A 125 1.96 -0.01 -1.56
N LYS A 126 0.65 0.18 -1.49
CA LYS A 126 -0.10 1.19 -2.26
C LYS A 126 -1.39 1.55 -1.53
N THR A 127 -1.97 2.72 -1.83
CA THR A 127 -3.17 3.20 -1.11
C THR A 127 -4.44 2.39 -1.38
N GLU A 128 -4.45 1.50 -2.38
CA GLU A 128 -5.53 0.53 -2.61
C GLU A 128 -5.49 -0.63 -1.60
N ASN A 129 -4.30 -1.01 -1.14
CA ASN A 129 -4.07 -2.08 -0.17
C ASN A 129 -4.06 -1.55 1.28
N MET A 130 -4.37 -0.27 1.49
CA MET A 130 -4.52 0.33 2.81
C MET A 130 -6.00 0.57 3.06
N LEU A 131 -6.55 -0.04 4.09
CA LEU A 131 -7.97 0.04 4.42
C LEU A 131 -8.18 0.90 5.67
N LEU A 132 -9.34 1.54 5.78
CA LEU A 132 -9.71 2.39 6.91
C LEU A 132 -10.85 1.77 7.70
N ASP A 133 -10.75 1.77 9.02
CA ASP A 133 -11.87 1.41 9.89
C ASP A 133 -12.86 2.59 10.07
N LYS A 134 -13.93 2.35 10.84
CA LYS A 134 -14.94 3.38 11.17
C LYS A 134 -14.39 4.63 11.86
N THR A 135 -13.23 4.52 12.52
CA THR A 135 -12.54 5.63 13.22
C THR A 135 -11.45 6.28 12.39
N ARG A 136 -11.25 5.83 11.14
CA ARG A 136 -10.16 6.22 10.22
C ARG A 136 -8.78 5.74 10.68
N THR A 137 -8.71 4.70 11.49
CA THR A 137 -7.43 4.00 11.70
C THR A 137 -7.11 3.20 10.45
N LEU A 138 -5.89 3.37 9.94
CA LEU A 138 -5.43 2.66 8.77
C LEU A 138 -4.91 1.27 9.15
N LYS A 139 -5.28 0.27 8.34
CA LYS A 139 -4.77 -1.09 8.41
C LYS A 139 -4.26 -1.54 7.04
N ILE A 140 -3.08 -2.16 7.05
CA ILE A 140 -2.49 -2.78 5.86
C ILE A 140 -3.24 -4.07 5.53
N ALA A 141 -3.58 -4.25 4.26
CA ALA A 141 -4.28 -5.41 3.71
C ALA A 141 -3.54 -5.95 2.47
N ASP A 142 -4.01 -7.11 2.00
CA ASP A 142 -3.52 -7.80 0.79
C ASP A 142 -2.05 -8.26 0.84
N PHE A 143 -1.86 -9.47 1.38
CA PHE A 143 -0.57 -10.12 1.52
C PHE A 143 -0.27 -11.13 0.40
N GLY A 144 -1.02 -11.10 -0.72
CA GLY A 144 -0.92 -12.10 -1.79
C GLY A 144 0.48 -12.25 -2.40
N VAL A 145 1.27 -11.18 -2.35
CA VAL A 145 2.66 -11.15 -2.83
C VAL A 145 3.67 -10.98 -1.71
N ALA A 146 3.22 -10.90 -0.46
CA ALA A 146 4.10 -10.74 0.69
C ALA A 146 4.98 -11.98 0.88
N ARG A 147 6.20 -11.76 1.37
CA ARG A 147 7.18 -12.83 1.59
C ARG A 147 7.98 -12.59 2.87
N VAL A 148 8.41 -13.68 3.48
CA VAL A 148 9.46 -13.61 4.50
C VAL A 148 10.75 -13.19 3.80
N GLU A 149 11.42 -12.17 4.33
CA GLU A 149 12.68 -11.66 3.84
C GLU A 149 13.72 -12.80 3.85
N ALA A 150 14.24 -13.10 2.67
CA ALA A 150 15.27 -14.13 2.53
C ALA A 150 16.59 -13.66 3.14
N SER A 151 17.40 -14.60 3.62
CA SER A 151 18.75 -14.30 4.12
C SER A 151 19.67 -13.79 3.01
N ASN A 152 19.43 -14.21 1.76
CA ASN A 152 20.11 -13.71 0.58
C ASN A 152 19.16 -12.81 -0.23
N PRO A 153 19.50 -11.53 -0.47
CA PRO A 153 18.67 -10.63 -1.30
C PRO A 153 18.42 -11.16 -2.71
N ASN A 154 19.31 -12.00 -3.25
CA ASN A 154 19.14 -12.61 -4.57
C ASN A 154 17.97 -13.61 -4.63
N ASP A 155 17.45 -14.04 -3.48
CA ASP A 155 16.28 -14.93 -3.42
C ASP A 155 14.97 -14.13 -3.42
N MET A 156 15.05 -12.81 -3.19
CA MET A 156 13.93 -11.88 -3.36
C MET A 156 13.87 -11.42 -4.81
N THR A 157 13.19 -12.22 -5.65
CA THR A 157 13.05 -11.95 -7.09
C THR A 157 11.59 -11.72 -7.50
N GLY A 158 11.40 -11.18 -8.71
CA GLY A 158 10.11 -10.91 -9.34
C GLY A 158 9.74 -9.43 -9.33
N GLU A 159 9.37 -8.94 -10.52
CA GLU A 159 8.81 -7.60 -10.77
C GLU A 159 7.37 -7.55 -10.23
N THR A 160 7.22 -7.52 -8.92
CA THR A 160 5.91 -7.57 -8.26
C THR A 160 5.62 -6.28 -7.54
N GLY A 161 4.42 -5.74 -7.76
CA GLY A 161 3.97 -4.48 -7.19
C GLY A 161 3.23 -3.65 -8.24
N THR A 162 2.72 -2.50 -7.83
CA THR A 162 2.04 -1.57 -8.73
C THR A 162 3.02 -0.51 -9.20
N LEU A 163 3.26 -0.43 -10.52
CA LEU A 163 4.37 0.31 -11.16
C LEU A 163 4.57 1.76 -10.65
N GLY A 164 3.48 2.49 -10.35
CA GLY A 164 3.56 3.85 -9.80
C GLY A 164 4.15 3.96 -8.38
N TYR A 165 4.31 2.84 -7.65
CA TYR A 165 4.80 2.79 -6.27
C TYR A 165 6.11 2.00 -6.14
N MET A 166 6.55 1.30 -7.18
CA MET A 166 7.69 0.39 -7.11
C MET A 166 9.02 1.15 -7.05
N ALA A 167 9.93 0.60 -6.26
CA ALA A 167 11.28 1.14 -6.13
C ALA A 167 12.10 0.89 -7.42
N PRO A 168 13.10 1.76 -7.74
CA PRO A 168 13.88 1.64 -8.97
C PRO A 168 14.60 0.31 -9.13
N GLU A 169 15.10 -0.28 -8.05
CA GLU A 169 15.77 -1.59 -8.06
C GLU A 169 14.80 -2.73 -8.40
N VAL A 170 13.55 -2.65 -7.94
CA VAL A 170 12.51 -3.64 -8.25
C VAL A 170 12.11 -3.52 -9.72
N LEU A 171 11.97 -2.29 -10.22
CA LEU A 171 11.67 -2.01 -11.64
C LEU A 171 12.78 -2.46 -12.60
N ASN A 172 14.02 -2.55 -12.12
CA ASN A 172 15.16 -3.05 -12.88
C ASN A 172 15.35 -4.58 -12.77
N GLY A 173 14.51 -5.27 -11.99
CA GLY A 173 14.68 -6.69 -11.72
C GLY A 173 15.93 -7.01 -10.89
N ASN A 174 16.50 -6.02 -10.20
CA ASN A 174 17.64 -6.22 -9.31
C ASN A 174 17.18 -6.91 -8.01
N PRO A 175 18.07 -7.62 -7.31
CA PRO A 175 17.83 -8.08 -5.95
C PRO A 175 17.39 -6.94 -5.03
N TYR A 176 16.40 -7.19 -4.18
CA TYR A 176 15.86 -6.19 -3.25
C TYR A 176 15.50 -6.79 -1.89
N ASN A 177 15.19 -5.93 -0.94
CA ASN A 177 14.84 -6.29 0.43
C ASN A 177 13.70 -5.40 0.93
N ARG A 178 13.44 -5.40 2.25
CA ARG A 178 12.37 -4.58 2.85
C ARG A 178 12.44 -3.07 2.54
N LYS A 179 13.57 -2.54 2.09
CA LYS A 179 13.71 -1.13 1.68
C LYS A 179 12.87 -0.77 0.44
N CYS A 180 12.38 -1.74 -0.32
CA CYS A 180 11.40 -1.47 -1.39
C CYS A 180 10.08 -0.94 -0.80
N ASP A 181 9.62 -1.48 0.34
CA ASP A 181 8.40 -1.01 1.00
C ASP A 181 8.57 0.42 1.54
N VAL A 182 9.79 0.79 1.97
CA VAL A 182 10.11 2.16 2.42
C VAL A 182 9.97 3.16 1.27
N TYR A 183 10.43 2.78 0.07
CA TYR A 183 10.24 3.59 -1.13
C TYR A 183 8.75 3.79 -1.44
N SER A 184 8.00 2.69 -1.50
CA SER A 184 6.57 2.72 -1.77
C SER A 184 5.79 3.51 -0.72
N PHE A 185 6.21 3.44 0.56
CA PHE A 185 5.71 4.29 1.62
C PHE A 185 5.90 5.78 1.31
N GLY A 186 7.07 6.18 0.80
CA GLY A 186 7.34 7.56 0.39
C GLY A 186 6.37 8.06 -0.68
N ILE A 187 6.03 7.21 -1.65
CA ILE A 187 5.03 7.51 -2.69
C ILE A 187 3.63 7.62 -2.08
N CYS A 188 3.23 6.68 -1.20
CA CYS A 188 1.97 6.76 -0.48
C CYS A 188 1.87 8.01 0.39
N LEU A 189 2.95 8.43 1.04
CA LEU A 189 2.99 9.63 1.86
C LEU A 189 2.71 10.88 1.03
N TRP A 190 3.31 10.96 -0.17
CA TRP A 190 3.00 12.01 -1.13
C TRP A 190 1.53 12.00 -1.54
N GLU A 191 0.98 10.82 -1.84
CA GLU A 191 -0.43 10.67 -2.24
C GLU A 191 -1.39 11.03 -1.10
N ILE A 192 -1.08 10.68 0.15
CA ILE A 192 -1.88 11.06 1.33
C ILE A 192 -1.88 12.58 1.50
N TYR A 193 -0.71 13.22 1.42
CA TYR A 193 -0.59 14.66 1.57
C TYR A 193 -1.30 15.41 0.43
N CYS A 194 -1.06 14.98 -0.81
CA CYS A 194 -1.56 15.65 -2.00
C CYS A 194 -3.01 15.28 -2.34
N CYS A 195 -3.53 14.15 -1.84
CA CYS A 195 -4.79 13.54 -2.28
C CYS A 195 -4.89 13.49 -3.81
N ASP A 196 -3.80 13.13 -4.49
CA ASP A 196 -3.70 13.17 -5.94
C ASP A 196 -2.88 11.99 -6.48
N MET A 197 -3.00 11.72 -7.78
CA MET A 197 -2.25 10.64 -8.42
C MET A 197 -0.77 11.06 -8.64
N PRO A 198 0.22 10.22 -8.29
CA PRO A 198 1.65 10.58 -8.41
C PRO A 198 2.11 10.93 -9.83
N TYR A 199 1.65 10.18 -10.83
CA TYR A 199 2.06 10.31 -12.24
C TYR A 199 0.83 10.28 -13.16
N PRO A 200 -0.02 11.33 -13.18
CA PRO A 200 -1.31 11.30 -13.88
C PRO A 200 -1.17 11.34 -15.41
N ASP A 201 -0.08 11.91 -15.91
CA ASP A 201 0.12 12.20 -17.34
C ASP A 201 1.08 11.21 -18.03
N LEU A 202 1.55 10.17 -17.31
CA LEU A 202 2.53 9.21 -17.82
C LEU A 202 1.91 7.82 -17.90
N SER A 203 2.16 7.13 -19.01
CA SER A 203 1.91 5.69 -19.12
C SER A 203 2.85 4.91 -18.21
N PHE A 204 2.50 3.65 -17.95
CA PHE A 204 3.29 2.78 -17.09
C PHE A 204 4.73 2.59 -17.56
N SER A 205 4.96 2.43 -18.86
CA SER A 205 6.31 2.29 -19.42
C SER A 205 7.12 3.58 -19.29
N GLU A 206 6.48 4.74 -19.45
CA GLU A 206 7.11 6.05 -19.24
C GLU A 206 7.50 6.27 -17.78
N VAL A 207 6.62 5.91 -16.83
CA VAL A 207 6.92 5.98 -15.39
C VAL A 207 8.12 5.11 -15.06
N THR A 208 8.11 3.83 -15.48
CA THR A 208 9.22 2.90 -15.21
C THR A 208 10.54 3.46 -15.74
N SER A 209 10.56 3.90 -17.00
CA SER A 209 11.75 4.47 -17.64
C SER A 209 12.24 5.73 -16.92
N ALA A 210 11.34 6.66 -16.59
CA ALA A 210 11.69 7.92 -15.96
C ALA A 210 12.16 7.76 -14.51
N VAL A 211 11.50 6.88 -13.72
CA VAL A 211 11.90 6.58 -12.33
C VAL A 211 13.30 5.98 -12.28
N VAL A 212 13.59 5.03 -13.17
CA VAL A 212 14.87 4.33 -13.22
C VAL A 212 15.98 5.19 -13.82
N ARG A 213 15.75 5.79 -14.99
CA ARG A 213 16.81 6.43 -15.79
C ARG A 213 16.98 7.92 -15.52
N GLN A 214 15.91 8.59 -15.09
CA GLN A 214 15.89 10.05 -14.87
C GLN A 214 15.72 10.39 -13.38
N ASN A 215 15.65 9.38 -12.51
CA ASN A 215 15.37 9.53 -11.08
C ASN A 215 14.09 10.35 -10.80
N LEU A 216 13.07 10.20 -11.64
CA LEU A 216 11.80 10.92 -11.51
C LEU A 216 11.14 10.61 -10.16
N ARG A 217 10.63 11.64 -9.49
CA ARG A 217 9.77 11.54 -8.30
C ARG A 217 8.59 12.51 -8.42
N PRO A 218 7.47 12.25 -7.72
CA PRO A 218 6.36 13.19 -7.63
C PRO A 218 6.83 14.56 -7.12
N GLU A 219 6.32 15.63 -7.73
CA GLU A 219 6.67 16.99 -7.33
C GLU A 219 6.08 17.30 -5.94
N ILE A 220 6.94 17.66 -4.99
CA ILE A 220 6.47 18.08 -3.65
C ILE A 220 5.99 19.53 -3.72
N PRO A 221 4.73 19.82 -3.34
CA PRO A 221 4.22 21.19 -3.29
C PRO A 221 5.06 22.11 -2.42
N ARG A 222 5.17 23.39 -2.82
CA ARG A 222 5.88 24.42 -2.03
C ARG A 222 5.28 24.66 -0.64
N CYS A 223 3.98 24.36 -0.46
CA CYS A 223 3.31 24.45 0.83
C CYS A 223 3.59 23.26 1.76
N CYS A 224 4.27 22.22 1.28
CA CYS A 224 4.60 21.05 2.08
C CYS A 224 5.58 21.43 3.20
N PRO A 225 5.24 21.19 4.47
CA PRO A 225 6.17 21.41 5.57
C PRO A 225 7.48 20.67 5.33
N SER A 226 8.62 21.34 5.58
CA SER A 226 9.94 20.79 5.29
C SER A 226 10.20 19.46 6.02
N SER A 227 9.63 19.27 7.21
CA SER A 227 9.71 18.02 7.96
C SER A 227 9.07 16.85 7.20
N LEU A 228 7.87 17.02 6.67
CA LEU A 228 7.18 15.99 5.89
C LEU A 228 7.86 15.76 4.53
N ALA A 229 8.28 16.84 3.86
CA ALA A 229 9.03 16.75 2.62
C ALA A 229 10.36 15.99 2.80
N ASN A 230 11.02 16.14 3.94
CA ASN A 230 12.23 15.41 4.27
C ASN A 230 11.96 13.91 4.46
N VAL A 231 10.86 13.53 5.11
CA VAL A 231 10.46 12.11 5.22
C VAL A 231 10.24 11.51 3.82
N MET A 232 9.44 12.16 2.96
CA MET A 232 9.23 11.70 1.58
C MET A 232 10.56 11.50 0.84
N LYS A 233 11.44 12.51 0.90
CA LYS A 233 12.75 12.49 0.22
C LYS A 233 13.67 11.37 0.67
N ARG A 234 13.75 11.12 1.98
CA ARG A 234 14.55 10.03 2.53
C ARG A 234 13.98 8.66 2.18
N CYS A 235 12.66 8.51 2.22
CA CYS A 235 11.99 7.23 1.95
C CYS A 235 12.15 6.79 0.49
N TRP A 236 12.05 7.70 -0.48
CA TRP A 236 12.13 7.37 -1.91
C TRP A 236 13.51 7.58 -2.55
N ASP A 237 14.60 7.57 -1.77
CA ASP A 237 15.96 7.69 -2.30
C ASP A 237 16.22 6.57 -3.34
N ALA A 238 16.96 6.89 -4.40
CA ALA A 238 17.30 5.91 -5.43
C ALA A 238 18.12 4.75 -4.86
N ASN A 239 19.02 5.05 -3.91
CA ASN A 239 19.82 4.04 -3.23
C ASN A 239 19.04 3.48 -2.02
N PRO A 240 18.72 2.16 -2.00
CA PRO A 240 18.03 1.51 -0.88
C PRO A 240 18.75 1.66 0.48
N ASP A 241 20.08 1.74 0.48
CA ASP A 241 20.89 1.85 1.70
C ASP A 241 20.77 3.22 2.36
N LYS A 242 20.41 4.25 1.59
CA LYS A 242 20.16 5.61 2.12
C LYS A 242 18.76 5.76 2.71
N ARG A 243 17.86 4.83 2.42
CA ARG A 243 16.49 4.86 2.94
C ARG A 243 16.51 4.46 4.42
N PRO A 244 15.74 5.16 5.28
CA PRO A 244 15.64 4.81 6.69
C PRO A 244 14.99 3.43 6.89
N GLU A 245 15.16 2.86 8.07
CA GLU A 245 14.32 1.77 8.54
C GLU A 245 12.93 2.32 8.96
N MET A 246 11.90 1.47 8.96
CA MET A 246 10.54 1.96 9.19
C MET A 246 10.28 2.45 10.63
N ASP A 247 11.02 1.95 11.62
CA ASP A 247 11.01 2.49 12.99
C ASP A 247 11.60 3.91 13.06
N GLU A 248 12.66 4.19 12.30
CA GLU A 248 13.18 5.56 12.14
C GLU A 248 12.15 6.47 11.46
N VAL A 249 11.42 5.96 10.45
CA VAL A 249 10.33 6.72 9.80
C VAL A 249 9.21 7.05 10.80
N VAL A 250 8.83 6.10 11.66
CA VAL A 250 7.85 6.35 12.74
C VAL A 250 8.34 7.48 13.63
N ALA A 251 9.59 7.43 14.12
CA ALA A 251 10.16 8.49 14.96
C ALA A 251 10.20 9.85 14.25
N MET A 252 10.53 9.88 12.96
CA MET A 252 10.52 11.12 12.17
C MET A 252 9.12 11.73 12.05
N LEU A 253 8.07 10.90 11.90
CA LEU A 253 6.69 11.36 11.81
C LEU A 253 6.14 11.80 13.17
N GLU A 254 6.48 11.12 14.26
CA GLU A 254 6.09 11.49 15.62
C GLU A 254 6.68 12.85 16.04
N ALA A 255 7.86 13.19 15.52
CA ALA A 255 8.51 14.48 15.73
C ALA A 255 7.86 15.64 14.94
N ILE A 256 6.90 15.38 14.05
CA ILE A 256 6.23 16.43 13.28
C ILE A 256 5.22 17.16 14.17
N ASP A 257 5.47 18.46 14.40
CA ASP A 257 4.51 19.34 15.05
C ASP A 257 3.28 19.57 14.15
N THR A 258 2.17 18.92 14.49
CA THR A 258 0.90 19.05 13.75
C THR A 258 0.10 20.28 14.14
N SER A 259 0.50 21.03 15.17
CA SER A 259 -0.19 22.26 15.63
C SER A 259 0.13 23.48 14.76
N LYS A 260 1.27 23.47 14.06
CA LYS A 260 1.77 24.57 13.22
C LYS A 260 1.71 24.28 11.71
N GLY A 261 1.19 23.12 11.32
CA GLY A 261 1.20 22.66 9.92
C GLY A 261 0.09 23.29 9.09
N GLY A 262 0.44 24.22 8.19
CA GLY A 262 -0.43 24.61 7.08
C GLY A 262 -0.67 23.40 6.18
N GLY A 263 -1.85 22.79 6.28
CA GLY A 263 -2.29 21.83 5.29
C GLY A 263 -2.34 22.48 3.90
N MET A 264 -2.66 21.70 2.87
CA MET A 264 -2.90 22.26 1.52
C MET A 264 -4.10 23.23 1.45
N ILE A 265 -4.81 23.47 2.55
CA ILE A 265 -5.79 24.55 2.69
C ILE A 265 -5.27 25.55 3.73
N PRO A 266 -5.11 26.83 3.37
CA PRO A 266 -4.92 27.88 4.36
C PRO A 266 -6.14 27.98 5.30
N PRO A 267 -5.97 28.36 6.59
CA PRO A 267 -7.09 28.56 7.52
C PRO A 267 -8.17 29.52 7.00
N ASP A 268 -7.78 30.44 6.11
CA ASP A 268 -8.58 31.60 5.71
C ASP A 268 -9.09 31.53 4.24
N GLN A 269 -8.90 30.41 3.53
CA GLN A 269 -9.34 30.29 2.12
C GLN A 269 -10.16 29.02 1.85
N PRO A 270 -11.46 29.15 1.50
CA PRO A 270 -12.33 28.02 1.17
C PRO A 270 -12.06 27.41 -0.23
N GLN A 271 -11.07 27.92 -0.97
CA GLN A 271 -10.75 27.48 -2.33
C GLN A 271 -9.29 27.02 -2.46
N GLY A 272 -8.98 25.80 -2.01
CA GLY A 272 -7.89 24.89 -2.46
C GLY A 272 -6.44 25.41 -2.62
N CYS A 273 -5.45 24.52 -2.49
CA CYS A 273 -4.05 24.82 -2.85
C CYS A 273 -3.92 25.07 -4.37
N PHE A 274 -3.37 26.22 -4.76
CA PHE A 274 -2.96 26.48 -6.15
C PHE A 274 -1.58 25.89 -6.51
N CYS A 275 -1.04 25.07 -5.62
CA CYS A 275 0.35 24.61 -5.62
C CYS A 275 0.71 23.74 -6.83
N PHE A 276 -0.30 23.18 -7.51
CA PHE A 276 -0.16 22.39 -8.74
C PHE A 276 -0.72 23.08 -10.00
N ARG A 277 -1.19 24.34 -9.91
CA ARG A 277 -1.59 25.07 -11.13
C ARG A 277 -0.33 25.45 -11.91
N LYS A 278 -0.18 24.88 -13.12
CA LYS A 278 0.68 25.46 -14.16
C LYS A 278 0.23 26.92 -14.34
N TYR A 279 1.08 27.89 -14.00
CA TYR A 279 0.85 29.27 -14.40
C TYR A 279 0.77 29.27 -15.93
N ARG A 280 -0.42 29.52 -16.49
CA ARG A 280 -0.49 30.10 -17.83
C ARG A 280 -0.02 31.53 -17.65
N GLY A 281 1.14 31.85 -18.21
CA GLY A 281 1.72 33.20 -18.19
C GLY A 281 0.78 34.23 -18.84
N PRO A 282 1.13 35.53 -18.72
CA PRO A 282 0.30 36.63 -19.21
C PRO A 282 -0.03 36.53 -20.70
#